data_AF-A0A0R0D5B6-F1
#
_entry.id   AF-A0A0R0D5B6-F1
#
_cell.length_a   1.000
_cell.length_b   1.000
_cell.length_c   1.000
_cell.angle_alpha   90.00
_cell.angle_beta   90.00
_cell.angle_gamma   90.00
#
_symmetry.space_group_name_H-M   'P 1'
#
loop_
_entity.id
_entity.type
_entity.pdbx_description
1 polymer ?
#
loop_
_entity_poly.entity_id
_entity_poly.type
_entity_poly.pdbx_seq_one_letter_code
_entity_poly.pdbx_strand_id
1 'polypeptide(L)'
;MNEMTPSITLPRPSALDLFLRRRLLAQLAPLRSGQLRVRDAIGEVLLGEPDALQVTVTIHNPAFYRKVAAQGSVGAGESYIHGDWHCDDLVALVRLLVRNRELLDAMEHGPARAG
;
A
#
# COMPACT_ATOMS: atom_id res chain seq x y z
N MET A 1 -17.19 -27.62 -17.34
CA MET A 1 -17.78 -26.31 -17.04
C MET A 1 -18.27 -26.36 -15.61
N ASN A 2 -17.45 -25.94 -14.65
CA ASN A 2 -17.90 -25.55 -13.33
C ASN A 2 -16.87 -24.57 -12.74
N GLU A 3 -17.39 -23.41 -12.39
CA GLU A 3 -16.67 -22.22 -11.97
C GLU A 3 -16.20 -22.41 -10.52
N MET A 4 -14.92 -22.78 -10.33
CA MET A 4 -14.27 -22.63 -9.05
C MET A 4 -13.73 -21.20 -8.98
N THR A 5 -14.60 -20.24 -8.65
CA THR A 5 -14.15 -18.97 -8.08
C THR A 5 -13.58 -19.34 -6.70
N PRO A 6 -12.26 -19.32 -6.47
CA PRO A 6 -11.77 -19.55 -5.12
C PRO A 6 -12.35 -18.43 -4.26
N SER A 7 -13.14 -18.81 -3.26
CA SER A 7 -13.50 -17.91 -2.16
C SER A 7 -12.19 -17.58 -1.43
N ILE A 8 -11.52 -16.51 -1.85
CA ILE A 8 -10.31 -16.04 -1.18
C ILE A 8 -10.75 -15.57 0.20
N THR A 9 -10.54 -16.40 1.21
CA THR A 9 -10.67 -15.99 2.61
C THR A 9 -9.56 -14.97 2.86
N LEU A 10 -9.92 -13.68 2.81
CA LEU A 10 -9.00 -12.61 3.15
C LEU A 10 -8.58 -12.78 4.63
N PRO A 11 -7.27 -12.85 4.94
CA PRO A 11 -6.82 -13.00 6.31
C PRO A 11 -7.38 -11.89 7.18
N ARG A 12 -7.89 -12.21 8.38
CA ARG A 12 -8.33 -11.17 9.30
C ARG A 12 -7.12 -10.35 9.78
N PRO A 13 -7.14 -9.03 9.63
CA PRO A 13 -6.04 -8.17 10.07
C PRO A 13 -5.89 -8.21 11.60
N SER A 14 -4.65 -8.32 12.06
CA SER A 14 -4.30 -8.25 13.48
C SER A 14 -4.22 -6.81 13.99
N ALA A 15 -4.17 -6.61 15.31
CA ALA A 15 -3.99 -5.28 15.90
C ALA A 15 -2.71 -4.58 15.43
N LEU A 16 -1.64 -5.35 15.20
CA LEU A 16 -0.40 -4.85 14.64
C LEU A 16 -0.60 -4.38 13.19
N ASP A 17 -1.30 -5.15 12.36
CA ASP A 17 -1.58 -4.77 10.98
C ASP A 17 -2.40 -3.46 10.93
N LEU A 18 -3.38 -3.29 11.83
CA LEU A 18 -4.18 -2.07 11.95
C LEU A 18 -3.34 -0.84 12.34
N PHE A 19 -2.43 -1.02 13.29
CA PHE A 19 -1.51 0.03 13.72
C PHE A 19 -0.58 0.45 12.57
N LEU A 20 0.03 -0.53 11.89
CA LEU A 20 0.94 -0.28 10.77
C LEU A 20 0.21 0.32 9.56
N ARG A 21 -1.03 -0.10 9.30
CA ARG A 21 -1.91 0.53 8.31
C ARG A 21 -2.10 2.01 8.61
N ARG A 22 -2.48 2.37 9.86
CA ARG A 22 -2.67 3.78 10.25
C ARG A 22 -1.38 4.58 10.09
N ARG A 23 -0.23 3.99 10.46
CA ARG A 23 1.08 4.63 10.26
C ARG A 23 1.36 4.89 8.78
N LEU A 24 1.20 3.89 7.92
CA LEU A 24 1.44 4.02 6.48
C LEU A 24 0.51 5.08 5.86
N LEU A 25 -0.78 5.06 6.19
CA LEU A 25 -1.73 6.05 5.70
C LEU A 25 -1.39 7.47 6.19
N ALA A 26 -0.93 7.61 7.43
CA ALA A 26 -0.47 8.90 7.96
C ALA A 26 0.80 9.39 7.25
N GLN A 27 1.71 8.49 6.89
CA GLN A 27 2.90 8.81 6.10
C GLN A 27 2.53 9.26 4.69
N LEU A 28 1.49 8.67 4.07
CA LEU A 28 1.03 9.01 2.73
C LEU A 28 0.02 10.18 2.71
N ALA A 29 -0.52 10.59 3.86
CA ALA A 29 -1.48 11.69 3.98
C ALA A 29 -1.04 13.04 3.36
N PRO A 30 0.26 13.42 3.34
CA PRO A 30 0.70 14.65 2.71
C PRO A 30 0.76 14.58 1.18
N LEU A 31 0.27 13.52 0.53
CA LEU A 31 0.26 13.35 -0.93
C LEU A 31 -0.18 14.64 -1.65
N ARG A 32 0.59 15.02 -2.66
CA ARG A 32 0.32 16.14 -3.58
C ARG A 32 0.34 15.64 -5.02
N SER A 33 -0.25 16.45 -5.92
CA SER A 33 -0.13 16.26 -7.38
C SER A 33 -0.58 14.88 -7.87
N GLY A 34 -1.69 14.40 -7.29
CA GLY A 34 -2.26 13.09 -7.54
C GLY A 34 -3.21 12.62 -6.46
N GLN A 35 -3.94 11.57 -6.78
CA GLN A 35 -4.88 10.88 -5.90
C GLN A 35 -4.50 9.41 -5.76
N LEU A 36 -4.40 8.94 -4.52
CA LEU A 36 -4.20 7.54 -4.20
C LEU A 36 -5.40 7.01 -3.42
N ARG A 37 -6.09 6.05 -4.00
CA ARG A 37 -7.14 5.28 -3.32
C ARG A 37 -6.53 3.98 -2.79
N VAL A 38 -6.62 3.76 -1.49
CA VAL A 38 -6.18 2.51 -0.84
C VAL A 38 -7.42 1.73 -0.42
N ARG A 39 -7.55 0.51 -0.93
CA ARG A 39 -8.60 -0.45 -0.59
C ARG A 39 -8.00 -1.64 0.13
N ASP A 40 -8.57 -2.02 1.25
CA ASP A 40 -8.16 -3.19 2.02
C ASP A 40 -9.34 -3.78 2.79
N ALA A 41 -9.11 -4.84 3.59
CA ALA A 41 -10.15 -5.51 4.36
C ALA A 41 -10.82 -4.63 5.46
N ILE A 42 -10.25 -3.47 5.80
CA ILE A 42 -10.79 -2.49 6.75
C ILE A 42 -11.68 -1.47 6.06
N GLY A 43 -11.46 -1.22 4.78
CA GLY A 43 -12.25 -0.30 3.96
C GLY A 43 -11.41 0.48 2.96
N GLU A 44 -11.98 1.58 2.47
CA GLU A 44 -11.35 2.46 1.50
C GLU A 44 -10.91 3.78 2.15
N VAL A 45 -9.71 4.25 1.78
CA VAL A 45 -9.20 5.58 2.13
C VAL A 45 -8.72 6.26 0.87
N LEU A 46 -9.11 7.53 0.70
CA LEU A 46 -8.67 8.38 -0.39
C LEU A 46 -7.64 9.39 0.15
N LEU A 47 -6.50 9.49 -0.52
CA LEU A 47 -5.39 10.37 -0.17
C LEU A 47 -5.08 11.32 -1.34
N GLY A 48 -4.70 12.55 -1.00
CA GLY A 48 -4.46 13.62 -1.97
C GLY A 48 -5.73 14.16 -2.61
N GLU A 49 -5.55 14.85 -3.74
CA GLU A 49 -6.60 15.58 -4.45
C GLU A 49 -6.72 15.06 -5.90
N PRO A 50 -7.92 15.13 -6.52
CA PRO A 50 -8.08 14.73 -7.91
C PRO A 50 -7.11 15.47 -8.85
N ASP A 51 -6.34 14.72 -9.64
CA ASP A 51 -5.37 15.25 -10.62
C ASP A 51 -5.24 14.25 -11.79
N ALA A 52 -4.30 14.48 -12.72
CA ALA A 52 -3.99 13.60 -13.84
C ALA A 52 -3.44 12.22 -13.42
N LEU A 53 -2.86 12.10 -12.22
CA LEU A 53 -2.41 10.81 -11.67
C LEU A 53 -3.41 10.34 -10.62
N GLN A 54 -4.20 9.32 -10.97
CA GLN A 54 -5.16 8.69 -10.07
C GLN A 54 -4.88 7.19 -10.08
N VAL A 55 -4.68 6.62 -8.90
CA VAL A 55 -4.30 5.21 -8.76
C VAL A 55 -5.09 4.58 -7.63
N THR A 56 -5.56 3.36 -7.85
CA THR A 56 -6.18 2.51 -6.83
C THR A 56 -5.25 1.36 -6.47
N VAL A 57 -4.75 1.37 -5.23
CA VAL A 57 -4.05 0.25 -4.60
C VAL A 57 -5.06 -0.62 -3.86
N THR A 58 -5.08 -1.92 -4.15
CA THR A 58 -5.92 -2.90 -3.46
C THR A 58 -5.04 -3.90 -2.74
N ILE A 59 -5.17 -3.99 -1.41
CA ILE A 59 -4.41 -4.87 -0.54
C ILE A 59 -5.28 -6.08 -0.22
N HIS A 60 -4.86 -7.25 -0.68
CA HIS A 60 -5.55 -8.52 -0.45
C HIS A 60 -5.08 -9.19 0.84
N ASN A 61 -3.81 -9.01 1.21
CA ASN A 61 -3.23 -9.62 2.39
C ASN A 61 -2.70 -8.55 3.37
N PRO A 62 -3.27 -8.45 4.59
CA PRO A 62 -2.79 -7.50 5.61
C PRO A 62 -1.31 -7.66 6.00
N ALA A 63 -0.70 -8.81 5.71
CA ALA A 63 0.75 -9.00 5.86
C ALA A 63 1.59 -7.96 5.09
N PHE A 64 1.02 -7.36 4.04
CA PHE A 64 1.58 -6.21 3.33
C PHE A 64 2.10 -5.13 4.29
N TYR A 65 1.30 -4.71 5.28
CA TYR A 65 1.68 -3.62 6.18
C TYR A 65 2.91 -3.95 7.03
N ARG A 66 3.06 -5.21 7.43
CA ARG A 66 4.24 -5.69 8.16
C ARG A 66 5.47 -5.73 7.26
N LYS A 67 5.34 -6.20 6.02
CA LYS A 67 6.44 -6.22 5.04
C LYS A 67 6.93 -4.80 4.71
N VAL A 68 6.01 -3.87 4.46
CA VAL A 68 6.35 -2.47 4.22
C VAL A 68 7.00 -1.83 5.45
N ALA A 69 6.50 -2.09 6.66
CA ALA A 69 7.10 -1.54 7.88
C ALA A 69 8.51 -2.10 8.17
N ALA A 70 8.77 -3.35 7.79
CA ALA A 70 10.04 -4.03 8.04
C ALA A 70 11.11 -3.72 6.98
N GLN A 71 10.73 -3.66 5.70
CA GLN A 71 11.65 -3.59 4.57
C GLN A 71 11.41 -2.38 3.65
N GLY A 72 10.52 -1.46 4.04
CA GLY A 72 10.21 -0.26 3.27
C GLY A 72 9.71 -0.55 1.86
N SER A 73 10.30 0.13 0.88
CA SER A 73 10.02 0.00 -0.55
C SER A 73 10.28 -1.42 -1.08
N VAL A 74 11.30 -2.12 -0.57
CA VAL A 74 11.61 -3.51 -0.94
C VAL A 74 10.48 -4.44 -0.52
N GLY A 75 9.99 -4.31 0.72
CA GLY A 75 8.85 -5.09 1.22
C GLY A 75 7.57 -4.84 0.42
N ALA A 76 7.37 -3.61 -0.07
CA ALA A 76 6.28 -3.28 -0.98
C ALA A 76 6.43 -4.00 -2.33
N GLY A 77 7.63 -4.03 -2.90
CA GLY A 77 7.91 -4.72 -4.18
C GLY A 77 7.79 -6.24 -4.08
N GLU A 78 8.36 -6.86 -3.06
CA GLU A 78 8.24 -8.31 -2.84
C GLU A 78 6.79 -8.73 -2.63
N SER A 79 6.03 -7.96 -1.84
CA SER A 79 4.60 -8.24 -1.62
C SER A 79 3.74 -8.06 -2.87
N TYR A 80 4.14 -7.19 -3.82
CA TYR A 80 3.50 -7.11 -5.13
C TYR A 80 3.73 -8.39 -5.94
N ILE A 81 4.97 -8.88 -5.99
CA ILE A 81 5.32 -10.14 -6.68
C ILE A 81 4.56 -11.33 -6.07
N HIS A 82 4.37 -11.33 -4.74
CA HIS A 82 3.61 -12.36 -4.04
C HIS A 82 2.08 -12.22 -4.16
N GLY A 83 1.57 -11.16 -4.77
CA GLY A 83 0.12 -10.93 -4.93
C GLY A 83 -0.58 -10.49 -3.64
N ASP A 84 0.16 -10.01 -2.63
CA ASP A 84 -0.43 -9.49 -1.39
C ASP A 84 -1.20 -8.18 -1.62
N TRP A 85 -0.85 -7.44 -2.68
CA TRP A 85 -1.55 -6.26 -3.15
C TRP A 85 -1.36 -6.07 -4.65
N HIS A 86 -2.26 -5.32 -5.29
CA HIS A 86 -2.15 -4.88 -6.67
C HIS A 86 -2.48 -3.39 -6.80
N CYS A 87 -2.25 -2.83 -7.98
CA CYS A 87 -2.82 -1.54 -8.38
C CYS A 87 -3.36 -1.62 -9.81
N ASP A 88 -4.21 -0.66 -10.17
CA ASP A 88 -4.77 -0.50 -11.51
C ASP A 88 -3.74 0.01 -12.53
N ASP A 89 -2.79 0.84 -12.10
CA ASP A 89 -1.65 1.29 -12.93
C ASP A 89 -0.37 1.44 -12.08
N LEU A 90 0.51 0.45 -12.18
CA LEU A 90 1.80 0.44 -11.45
C LEU A 90 2.74 1.55 -11.92
N VAL A 91 2.69 1.90 -13.21
CA VAL A 91 3.55 2.97 -13.75
C VAL A 91 3.09 4.32 -13.21
N ALA A 92 1.78 4.58 -13.18
CA ALA A 92 1.23 5.78 -12.56
C ALA A 92 1.51 5.82 -11.06
N LEU A 93 1.44 4.68 -10.35
CA LEU A 93 1.77 4.61 -8.92
C LEU A 93 3.22 5.02 -8.68
N VAL A 94 4.16 4.43 -9.42
CA VAL A 94 5.59 4.75 -9.27
C VAL A 94 5.84 6.21 -9.63
N ARG A 95 5.22 6.75 -10.69
CA ARG A 95 5.32 8.18 -11.05
C ARG A 95 4.79 9.09 -9.94
N LEU A 96 3.68 8.70 -9.30
CA LEU A 96 3.08 9.44 -8.19
C LEU A 96 4.01 9.45 -6.97
N LEU A 97 4.57 8.29 -6.60
CA LEU A 97 5.51 8.17 -5.49
C LEU A 97 6.82 8.93 -5.76
N VAL A 98 7.34 8.89 -7.00
CA VAL A 98 8.54 9.63 -7.41
C VAL A 98 8.31 11.14 -7.47
N ARG A 99 7.06 11.61 -7.64
CA ARG A 99 6.71 13.04 -7.49
C ARG A 99 6.61 13.49 -6.04
N ASN A 100 6.35 12.56 -5.13
CA ASN A 100 6.22 12.78 -3.69
C ASN A 100 7.34 12.02 -2.96
N ARG A 101 8.60 12.26 -3.37
CA ARG A 101 9.77 11.46 -2.93
C ARG A 101 9.94 11.45 -1.42
N GLU A 102 9.62 12.55 -0.77
CA GLU A 102 9.62 12.67 0.69
C GLU A 102 8.72 11.63 1.38
N LEU A 103 7.62 11.22 0.73
CA LEU A 103 6.73 10.17 1.26
C LEU A 103 7.32 8.78 1.01
N LEU A 104 7.93 8.57 -0.15
CA LEU A 104 8.66 7.34 -0.47
C LEU A 104 9.83 7.14 0.49
N ASP A 105 10.63 8.18 0.71
CA ASP A 105 11.75 8.20 1.64
C ASP A 105 11.24 7.89 3.06
N ALA A 106 10.12 8.47 3.50
CA ALA A 106 9.54 8.18 4.81
C ALA A 106 9.13 6.71 5.01
N MET A 107 8.88 5.95 3.94
CA MET A 107 8.66 4.50 3.98
C MET A 107 9.99 3.74 4.21
N GLU A 108 11.12 4.28 3.75
CA GLU A 108 12.44 3.69 3.94
C GLU A 108 13.01 3.96 5.35
N HIS A 109 12.57 5.04 6.01
CA HIS A 109 12.99 5.42 7.36
C HIS A 109 12.20 4.70 8.49
N GLY A 110 11.68 3.50 8.23
CA GLY A 110 11.25 2.58 9.29
C GLY A 110 12.44 2.15 10.17
N PRO A 111 12.23 1.47 11.31
CA PRO A 111 13.31 1.04 12.23
C PRO A 111 14.39 0.11 11.61
N ALA A 112 14.34 -0.13 10.31
CA ALA A 112 15.32 -0.85 9.50
C ALA A 112 16.75 -0.26 9.51
N ARG A 113 17.02 0.84 10.24
CA ARG A 113 18.38 1.41 10.40
C ARG A 113 18.84 1.54 11.87
N ALA A 114 18.20 0.87 12.81
CA ALA A 114 18.72 0.75 14.19
C ALA A 114 19.60 -0.51 14.38
N GLY A 115 20.43 -0.82 13.37
CA GLY A 115 21.40 -1.92 13.37
C GLY A 115 22.57 -1.59 12.47
#